data_AF-A0A2S7XQV8-F1
#
_entry.id   AF-A0A2S7XQV8-F1
#
_cell.length_a   1.000
_cell.length_b   1.000
_cell.length_c   1.000
_cell.angle_alpha   90.00
_cell.angle_beta   90.00
_cell.angle_gamma   90.00
#
_symmetry.space_group_name_H-M   'P 1'
#
loop_
_entity.id
_entity.type
_entity.pdbx_description
1 polymer ?
#
loop_
_entity_poly.entity_id
_entity_poly.type
_entity_poly.pdbx_seq_one_letter_code
_entity_poly.pdbx_strand_id
1 'polypeptide(L)'
;MADSALIAGETTPLTVTFSEKPTGFDAAVDLTVDNGALSAGTFDATGLIYTAIFTPTANIADTTNMVTLGTGWTDAALNAPAAVATSANYTVDTVVDIIKPTATVVLADSALIAGETTTLTVTFSEKPTGFDAAVDLTVENGTLAVGTFDATGLIYTAIFTPTANIADTTNMVTLGVLAGRMQP
;
A
#
# COMPACT_ATOMS: atom_id res chain seq x y z
N MET A 1 -20.67 6.00 7.50
CA MET A 1 -19.60 5.04 7.80
C MET A 1 -18.74 5.63 8.91
N ALA A 2 -18.14 4.80 9.78
CA ALA A 2 -17.29 5.33 10.85
C ALA A 2 -15.97 5.89 10.31
N ASP A 3 -15.45 5.27 9.26
CA ASP A 3 -14.33 5.74 8.46
C ASP A 3 -14.82 6.15 7.07
N SER A 4 -14.25 7.22 6.52
CA SER A 4 -14.59 7.77 5.21
C SER A 4 -13.42 7.79 4.24
N ALA A 5 -12.25 7.30 4.64
CA ALA A 5 -11.07 7.18 3.78
C ALA A 5 -10.45 5.79 3.95
N LEU A 6 -10.83 4.85 3.09
CA LEU A 6 -10.48 3.44 3.25
C LEU A 6 -9.31 3.06 2.36
N ILE A 7 -8.30 2.42 2.95
CA ILE A 7 -7.16 1.85 2.24
C ILE A 7 -7.17 0.31 2.21
N ALA A 8 -6.22 -0.27 1.48
CA ALA A 8 -6.10 -1.72 1.35
C ALA A 8 -5.98 -2.42 2.72
N GLY A 9 -6.83 -3.44 2.93
CA GLY A 9 -6.84 -4.23 4.16
C GLY A 9 -7.69 -3.66 5.29
N GLU A 10 -8.27 -2.46 5.13
CA GLU A 10 -9.17 -1.88 6.12
C GLU A 10 -10.60 -2.40 5.99
N THR A 11 -11.36 -2.25 7.07
CA THR A 11 -12.81 -2.45 7.11
C THR A 11 -13.41 -1.39 8.01
N THR A 12 -14.67 -1.03 7.78
CA THR A 12 -15.34 -0.04 8.63
C THR A 12 -16.80 -0.39 8.87
N PRO A 13 -17.35 -0.11 10.07
CA PRO A 13 -18.78 -0.26 10.30
C PRO A 13 -19.61 0.69 9.42
N LEU A 14 -20.60 0.11 8.72
CA LEU A 14 -21.76 0.81 8.20
C LEU A 14 -22.86 0.77 9.26
N THR A 15 -23.43 1.93 9.58
CA THR A 15 -24.59 2.08 10.47
C THR A 15 -25.73 2.74 9.72
N VAL A 16 -26.91 2.11 9.75
CA VAL A 16 -28.17 2.66 9.24
C VAL A 16 -29.11 2.84 10.42
N THR A 17 -29.66 4.05 10.57
CA THR A 17 -30.60 4.39 11.64
C THR A 17 -31.97 4.63 11.03
N PHE A 18 -32.95 3.85 11.46
CA PHE A 18 -34.34 4.00 11.09
C PHE A 18 -35.08 4.83 12.14
N SER A 19 -36.04 5.66 11.72
CA SER A 19 -36.90 6.42 12.64
C SER A 19 -37.96 5.52 13.31
N GLU A 20 -38.30 4.40 12.67
CA GLU A 20 -39.20 3.37 13.15
C GLU A 20 -38.69 2.00 12.70
N LYS A 21 -39.14 0.92 13.35
CA LYS A 21 -38.64 -0.43 13.04
C LYS A 21 -39.06 -0.82 11.61
N PRO A 22 -38.11 -1.14 10.72
CA PRO A 22 -38.46 -1.54 9.37
C PRO A 22 -39.02 -2.97 9.34
N THR A 23 -39.97 -3.21 8.44
CA THR A 23 -40.55 -4.51 8.09
C THR A 23 -40.14 -4.85 6.67
N GLY A 24 -39.69 -6.08 6.45
CA GLY A 24 -39.27 -6.56 5.12
C GLY A 24 -37.91 -6.07 4.65
N PHE A 25 -37.18 -5.29 5.46
CA PHE A 25 -35.83 -4.85 5.13
C PHE A 25 -34.88 -6.03 4.98
N ASP A 26 -34.24 -6.08 3.82
CA ASP A 26 -33.16 -7.01 3.50
C ASP A 26 -31.98 -6.22 2.92
N ALA A 27 -30.91 -6.13 3.72
CA ALA A 27 -29.71 -5.39 3.35
C ALA A 27 -29.09 -5.84 2.02
N ALA A 28 -29.29 -7.08 1.58
CA ALA A 28 -28.72 -7.56 0.31
C ALA A 28 -29.42 -6.96 -0.93
N VAL A 29 -30.65 -6.46 -0.78
CA VAL A 29 -31.44 -5.86 -1.88
C VAL A 29 -31.76 -4.39 -1.64
N ASP A 30 -31.89 -3.98 -0.39
CA ASP A 30 -32.23 -2.61 -0.01
C ASP A 30 -31.00 -1.71 0.15
N LEU A 31 -29.79 -2.27 0.34
CA LEU A 31 -28.56 -1.48 0.37
C LEU A 31 -27.72 -1.73 -0.88
N THR A 32 -27.34 -0.65 -1.56
CA THR A 32 -26.33 -0.64 -2.61
C THR A 32 -25.12 0.13 -2.10
N VAL A 33 -23.92 -0.42 -2.29
CA VAL A 33 -22.65 0.21 -1.86
C VAL A 33 -21.70 0.29 -3.05
N ASP A 34 -21.05 1.43 -3.23
CA ASP A 34 -20.04 1.60 -4.27
C ASP A 34 -18.69 1.03 -3.81
N ASN A 35 -17.97 0.37 -4.73
CA ASN A 35 -16.58 -0.05 -4.53
C ASN A 35 -16.29 -0.84 -3.23
N GLY A 36 -17.25 -1.69 -2.83
CA GLY A 36 -17.05 -2.61 -1.71
C GLY A 36 -18.19 -3.60 -1.53
N ALA A 37 -18.18 -4.30 -0.41
CA ALA A 37 -19.19 -5.26 -0.03
C ALA A 37 -19.53 -5.13 1.46
N LEU A 38 -20.77 -5.48 1.81
CA LEU A 38 -21.23 -5.56 3.19
C LEU A 38 -21.21 -7.00 3.67
N SER A 39 -20.80 -7.20 4.93
CA SER A 39 -21.04 -8.45 5.65
C SER A 39 -22.53 -8.63 5.93
N ALA A 40 -22.91 -9.83 6.38
CA ALA A 40 -24.16 -9.96 7.12
C ALA A 40 -24.13 -8.99 8.33
N GLY A 41 -25.18 -8.20 8.48
CA GLY A 41 -25.36 -7.27 9.57
C GLY A 41 -26.45 -7.69 10.54
N THR A 42 -26.59 -6.92 11.62
CA THR A 42 -27.56 -7.18 12.69
C THR A 42 -28.24 -5.90 13.12
N PHE A 43 -29.49 -6.04 13.57
CA PHE A 43 -30.15 -4.97 14.31
C PHE A 43 -29.72 -4.97 15.78
N ASP A 44 -29.70 -3.78 16.36
CA ASP A 44 -29.59 -3.60 17.80
C ASP A 44 -30.84 -4.07 18.55
N ALA A 45 -30.83 -3.97 19.88
CA ALA A 45 -31.95 -4.39 20.72
C ALA A 45 -33.25 -3.59 20.47
N THR A 46 -33.15 -2.36 19.96
CA THR A 46 -34.33 -1.54 19.62
C THR A 46 -34.94 -1.93 18.27
N GLY A 47 -34.17 -2.55 17.39
CA GLY A 47 -34.59 -2.83 16.01
C GLY A 47 -34.53 -1.60 15.10
N LEU A 48 -33.93 -0.50 15.56
CA LEU A 48 -33.83 0.76 14.81
C LEU A 48 -32.44 1.00 14.23
N ILE A 49 -31.41 0.33 14.75
CA ILE A 49 -30.04 0.51 14.30
C ILE A 49 -29.58 -0.78 13.66
N TYR A 50 -29.32 -0.75 12.36
CA TYR A 50 -28.69 -1.84 11.63
C TYR A 50 -27.20 -1.56 11.46
N THR A 51 -26.37 -2.55 11.78
CA THR A 51 -24.91 -2.47 11.59
C THR A 51 -24.40 -3.64 10.76
N ALA A 52 -23.57 -3.33 9.76
CA ALA A 52 -22.80 -4.29 8.97
C ALA A 52 -21.35 -3.83 8.84
N ILE A 53 -20.44 -4.72 8.49
CA ILE A 53 -19.05 -4.37 8.19
C ILE A 53 -18.91 -4.18 6.69
N PHE A 54 -18.39 -3.03 6.29
CA PHE A 54 -18.00 -2.75 4.92
C PHE A 54 -16.54 -3.08 4.71
N THR A 55 -16.28 -3.78 3.60
CA THR A 55 -14.93 -4.07 3.11
C THR A 55 -14.78 -3.47 1.71
N PRO A 56 -13.84 -2.54 1.49
CA PRO A 56 -13.60 -1.96 0.17
C PRO A 56 -13.09 -3.03 -0.80
N THR A 57 -13.46 -2.92 -2.07
CA THR A 57 -12.93 -3.76 -3.14
C THR A 57 -11.45 -3.44 -3.35
N ALA A 58 -10.61 -4.45 -3.55
CA ALA A 58 -9.19 -4.27 -3.79
C ALA A 58 -8.90 -3.61 -5.15
N ASN A 59 -7.76 -2.92 -5.26
CA ASN A 59 -7.28 -2.28 -6.48
C ASN A 59 -8.26 -1.26 -7.08
N ILE A 60 -8.87 -0.45 -6.21
CA ILE A 60 -9.72 0.69 -6.58
C ILE A 60 -9.11 1.97 -6.04
N ALA A 61 -9.05 3.01 -6.87
CA ALA A 61 -8.82 4.39 -6.46
C ALA A 61 -10.01 5.23 -6.92
N ASP A 62 -10.90 5.57 -6.00
CA ASP A 62 -12.10 6.36 -6.26
C ASP A 62 -12.38 7.32 -5.10
N THR A 63 -12.60 8.59 -5.42
CA THR A 63 -12.85 9.65 -4.46
C THR A 63 -14.33 9.97 -4.26
N THR A 64 -15.22 9.34 -5.06
CA THR A 64 -16.64 9.63 -5.12
C THR A 64 -17.48 8.36 -4.96
N ASN A 65 -17.78 7.96 -3.73
CA ASN A 65 -18.52 6.74 -3.41
C ASN A 65 -19.66 7.02 -2.44
N MET A 66 -20.79 6.31 -2.57
CA MET A 66 -21.90 6.41 -1.63
C MET A 66 -22.52 5.05 -1.30
N VAL A 67 -23.24 5.02 -0.18
CA VAL A 67 -24.19 3.96 0.17
C VAL A 67 -25.59 4.48 -0.08
N THR A 68 -26.41 3.69 -0.75
CA THR A 68 -27.79 3.99 -1.07
C THR A 68 -28.72 3.01 -0.36
N LEU A 69 -29.73 3.53 0.35
CA LEU A 69 -30.83 2.78 0.94
C LEU A 69 -32.09 2.96 0.10
N GLY A 70 -32.56 1.85 -0.48
CA GLY A 70 -33.77 1.77 -1.28
C GLY A 70 -35.06 1.88 -0.46
N THR A 71 -36.18 1.68 -1.14
CA THR A 71 -37.54 1.84 -0.59
C THR A 71 -38.32 0.53 -0.52
N GLY A 72 -37.64 -0.62 -0.54
CA GLY A 72 -38.26 -1.97 -0.59
C GLY A 72 -38.83 -2.48 0.74
N TRP A 73 -38.72 -1.68 1.80
CA TRP A 73 -39.18 -1.98 3.16
C TRP A 73 -40.35 -1.06 3.57
N THR A 74 -41.02 -1.36 4.68
CA THR A 74 -42.10 -0.52 5.24
C THR A 74 -41.97 -0.33 6.75
N ASP A 75 -42.77 0.56 7.33
CA ASP A 75 -43.02 0.56 8.78
C ASP A 75 -44.03 -0.54 9.20
N ALA A 76 -44.42 -0.55 10.48
CA ALA A 76 -45.40 -1.48 11.03
C ALA A 76 -46.85 -1.24 10.54
N ALA A 77 -47.14 -0.02 10.06
CA ALA A 77 -48.42 0.35 9.45
C ALA A 77 -48.43 0.13 7.92
N LEU A 78 -47.37 -0.47 7.37
CA LEU A 78 -47.15 -0.76 5.95
C LEU A 78 -46.97 0.50 5.08
N ASN A 79 -46.50 1.60 5.66
CA ASN A 79 -46.07 2.76 4.87
C ASN A 79 -44.65 2.54 4.35
N ALA A 80 -44.43 2.75 3.05
CA ALA A 80 -43.10 2.70 2.44
C ALA A 80 -42.33 4.03 2.66
N PRO A 81 -40.99 4.02 2.59
CA PRO A 81 -40.18 5.23 2.61
C PRO A 81 -40.58 6.20 1.50
N ALA A 82 -40.60 7.50 1.82
CA ALA A 82 -40.98 8.53 0.86
C ALA A 82 -39.98 8.68 -0.31
N ALA A 83 -38.72 8.32 -0.08
CA ALA A 83 -37.64 8.41 -1.06
C ALA A 83 -36.48 7.48 -0.69
N VAL A 84 -35.58 7.30 -1.65
CA VAL A 84 -34.23 6.74 -1.43
C VAL A 84 -33.43 7.65 -0.51
N ALA A 85 -32.60 7.06 0.35
CA ALA A 85 -31.64 7.79 1.17
C ALA A 85 -30.20 7.48 0.73
N THR A 86 -29.32 8.46 0.82
CA THR A 86 -27.89 8.30 0.47
C THR A 86 -27.00 8.70 1.64
N SER A 87 -25.84 8.06 1.77
CA SER A 87 -24.83 8.44 2.75
C SER A 87 -24.08 9.72 2.35
N ALA A 88 -23.26 10.23 3.26
CA ALA A 88 -22.14 11.08 2.88
C ALA A 88 -21.14 10.30 2.00
N ASN A 89 -20.32 11.05 1.27
CA ASN A 89 -19.25 10.50 0.44
C ASN A 89 -18.19 9.74 1.29
N TYR A 90 -17.59 8.71 0.71
CA TYR A 90 -16.33 8.12 1.20
C TYR A 90 -15.33 7.93 0.04
N THR A 91 -14.04 7.82 0.36
CA THR A 91 -12.99 7.51 -0.59
C THR A 91 -12.47 6.09 -0.40
N VAL A 92 -12.08 5.46 -1.49
CA VAL A 92 -11.46 4.14 -1.53
C VAL A 92 -10.12 4.28 -2.26
N ASP A 93 -9.04 3.91 -1.59
CA ASP A 93 -7.70 3.80 -2.18
C ASP A 93 -7.04 2.49 -1.75
N THR A 94 -7.44 1.41 -2.43
CA THR A 94 -6.96 0.05 -2.18
C THR A 94 -5.97 -0.40 -3.25
N VAL A 95 -5.43 0.54 -4.04
CA VAL A 95 -4.34 0.24 -4.96
C VAL A 95 -3.10 -0.05 -4.11
N VAL A 96 -2.68 -1.31 -4.12
CA VAL A 96 -1.42 -1.73 -3.52
C VAL A 96 -0.40 -1.79 -4.64
N ASP A 97 0.73 -1.09 -4.49
CA ASP A 97 1.83 -1.30 -5.43
C ASP A 97 2.35 -2.74 -5.29
N ILE A 98 2.19 -3.51 -6.37
CA ILE A 98 2.64 -4.89 -6.48
C ILE A 98 4.01 -5.01 -7.17
N ILE A 99 4.57 -3.89 -7.64
CA ILE A 99 5.91 -3.84 -8.21
C ILE A 99 6.89 -3.93 -7.04
N LYS A 100 7.55 -5.08 -6.92
CA LYS A 100 8.58 -5.25 -5.91
C LYS A 100 9.74 -4.30 -6.23
N PRO A 101 10.21 -3.52 -5.26
CA PRO A 101 11.41 -2.72 -5.44
C PRO A 101 12.61 -3.60 -5.81
N THR A 102 13.42 -3.13 -6.75
CA THR A 102 14.63 -3.81 -7.23
C THR A 102 15.83 -2.86 -7.15
N ALA A 103 17.02 -3.45 -7.10
CA ALA A 103 18.26 -2.70 -7.19
C ALA A 103 19.28 -3.49 -8.01
N THR A 104 20.15 -2.77 -8.71
CA THR A 104 21.28 -3.33 -9.45
C THR A 104 22.57 -2.71 -8.97
N VAL A 105 23.64 -3.50 -8.93
CA VAL A 105 24.97 -3.09 -8.48
C VAL A 105 25.95 -3.34 -9.61
N VAL A 106 26.66 -2.30 -10.05
CA VAL A 106 27.59 -2.36 -11.18
C VAL A 106 28.88 -1.64 -10.83
N LEU A 107 30.02 -2.25 -11.15
CA LEU A 107 31.31 -1.58 -11.20
C LEU A 107 31.59 -1.15 -12.64
N ALA A 108 32.09 0.07 -12.84
CA ALA A 108 32.41 0.57 -14.17
C ALA A 108 33.56 -0.20 -14.84
N ASP A 109 34.43 -0.81 -14.02
CA ASP A 109 35.52 -1.69 -14.44
C ASP A 109 35.56 -2.91 -13.51
N SER A 110 35.58 -4.11 -14.11
CA SER A 110 35.59 -5.39 -13.41
C SER A 110 36.98 -6.04 -13.35
N ALA A 111 37.98 -5.48 -14.03
CA ALA A 111 39.32 -6.06 -14.15
C ALA A 111 40.39 -5.14 -13.54
N LEU A 112 40.25 -4.86 -12.25
CA LEU A 112 41.12 -3.93 -11.54
C LEU A 112 42.42 -4.59 -11.09
N ILE A 113 43.53 -3.87 -11.25
CA ILE A 113 44.82 -4.21 -10.63
C ILE A 113 45.08 -3.37 -9.37
N ALA A 114 46.07 -3.78 -8.59
CA ALA A 114 46.46 -3.07 -7.37
C ALA A 114 46.84 -1.62 -7.66
N GLY A 115 46.17 -0.67 -6.98
CA GLY A 115 46.39 0.77 -7.14
C GLY A 115 45.41 1.45 -8.10
N GLU A 116 44.55 0.70 -8.80
CA GLU A 116 43.45 1.27 -9.56
C GLU A 116 42.22 1.50 -8.68
N THR A 117 41.26 2.27 -9.19
CA THR A 117 39.95 2.47 -8.57
C THR A 117 38.87 2.41 -9.64
N THR A 118 37.65 2.07 -9.24
CA THR A 118 36.49 2.13 -10.13
C THR A 118 35.29 2.74 -9.45
N THR A 119 34.33 3.18 -10.25
CA THR A 119 33.05 3.66 -9.72
C THR A 119 32.10 2.49 -9.54
N LEU A 120 31.61 2.32 -8.30
CA LEU A 120 30.44 1.53 -7.98
C LEU A 120 29.19 2.38 -8.23
N THR A 121 28.22 1.83 -8.95
CA THR A 121 26.90 2.40 -9.15
C THR A 121 25.85 1.43 -8.64
N VAL A 122 24.98 1.89 -7.74
CA VAL A 122 23.76 1.20 -7.33
C VAL A 122 22.57 1.94 -7.91
N THR A 123 21.73 1.26 -8.69
CA THR A 123 20.51 1.84 -9.26
C THR A 123 19.31 1.16 -8.64
N PHE A 124 18.46 1.95 -7.99
CA PHE A 124 17.22 1.51 -7.37
C PHE A 124 16.02 1.79 -8.29
N SER A 125 15.03 0.91 -8.30
CA SER A 125 13.76 1.15 -9.02
C SER A 125 12.84 2.15 -8.32
N GLU A 126 13.14 2.43 -7.05
CA GLU A 126 12.42 3.36 -6.18
C GLU A 126 13.38 3.92 -5.14
N LYS A 127 13.08 5.07 -4.55
CA LYS A 127 13.95 5.71 -3.57
C LYS A 127 14.08 4.81 -2.33
N PRO A 128 15.28 4.37 -1.96
CA PRO A 128 15.45 3.55 -0.76
C PRO A 128 15.33 4.40 0.50
N THR A 129 14.72 3.84 1.54
CA THR A 129 14.47 4.55 2.81
C THR A 129 15.38 4.03 3.90
N GLY A 130 16.39 4.82 4.29
CA GLY A 130 17.36 4.41 5.31
C GLY A 130 18.51 3.55 4.77
N PHE A 131 18.81 3.65 3.47
CA PHE A 131 20.00 3.03 2.88
C PHE A 131 21.27 3.58 3.52
N ASP A 132 22.12 2.67 4.00
CA ASP A 132 23.47 2.94 4.49
C ASP A 132 24.44 2.00 3.80
N ALA A 133 25.26 2.52 2.88
CA ALA A 133 26.22 1.73 2.13
C ALA A 133 27.21 0.95 3.02
N ALA A 134 27.51 1.39 4.24
CA ALA A 134 28.41 0.66 5.14
C ALA A 134 27.77 -0.59 5.76
N VAL A 135 26.43 -0.61 5.85
CA VAL A 135 25.66 -1.71 6.44
C VAL A 135 25.04 -2.59 5.35
N ASP A 136 24.57 -1.96 4.27
CA ASP A 136 23.76 -2.59 3.23
C ASP A 136 24.61 -3.17 2.10
N LEU A 137 25.85 -2.71 1.90
CA LEU A 137 26.76 -3.29 0.91
C LEU A 137 27.82 -4.16 1.59
N THR A 138 27.96 -5.39 1.10
CA THR A 138 29.11 -6.24 1.42
C THR A 138 30.12 -6.14 0.30
N VAL A 139 31.35 -5.81 0.65
CA VAL A 139 32.44 -5.54 -0.28
C VAL A 139 33.56 -6.56 -0.04
N GLU A 140 33.82 -7.41 -1.01
CA GLU A 140 34.96 -8.34 -0.97
C GLU A 140 36.22 -7.69 -1.55
N ASN A 141 37.37 -8.06 -0.96
CA ASN A 141 38.72 -7.68 -1.39
C ASN A 141 38.88 -6.21 -1.80
N GLY A 142 38.27 -5.29 -1.07
CA GLY A 142 38.41 -3.86 -1.30
C GLY A 142 37.65 -3.01 -0.29
N THR A 143 37.65 -1.71 -0.53
CA THR A 143 36.94 -0.72 0.29
C THR A 143 36.10 0.20 -0.58
N LEU A 144 35.01 0.71 -0.02
CA LEU A 144 34.21 1.78 -0.62
C LEU A 144 34.45 3.10 0.11
N ALA A 145 34.73 4.15 -0.65
CA ALA A 145 34.63 5.51 -0.14
C ALA A 145 33.16 5.88 0.13
N VAL A 146 32.94 6.90 0.97
CA VAL A 146 31.60 7.47 1.17
C VAL A 146 31.09 7.97 -0.18
N GLY A 147 29.95 7.42 -0.59
CA GLY A 147 29.30 7.78 -1.83
C GLY A 147 28.19 8.82 -1.64
N THR A 148 27.51 9.11 -2.74
CA THR A 148 26.39 10.07 -2.76
C THR A 148 25.28 9.60 -3.67
N PHE A 149 24.06 10.03 -3.34
CA PHE A 149 22.93 9.91 -4.26
C PHE A 149 22.94 11.03 -5.29
N ASP A 150 22.44 10.72 -6.48
CA ASP A 150 22.09 11.71 -7.49
C ASP A 150 20.89 12.58 -7.06
N ALA A 151 20.51 13.54 -7.90
CA ALA A 151 19.40 14.45 -7.61
C ALA A 151 18.04 13.73 -7.49
N THR A 152 17.87 12.58 -8.12
CA THR A 152 16.63 11.79 -8.05
C THR A 152 16.54 10.95 -6.78
N GLY A 153 17.68 10.63 -6.16
CA GLY A 153 17.74 9.72 -5.01
C GLY A 153 17.65 8.24 -5.40
N LEU A 154 17.72 7.91 -6.69
CA LEU A 154 17.64 6.54 -7.21
C LEU A 154 19.01 5.96 -7.58
N ILE A 155 20.03 6.80 -7.75
CA ILE A 155 21.37 6.35 -8.16
C ILE A 155 22.34 6.71 -7.05
N TYR A 156 22.94 5.69 -6.43
CA TYR A 156 24.02 5.86 -5.47
C TYR A 156 25.36 5.54 -6.13
N THR A 157 26.34 6.44 -6.00
CA THR A 157 27.69 6.24 -6.55
C THR A 157 28.74 6.32 -5.46
N ALA A 158 29.71 5.40 -5.49
CA ALA A 158 30.84 5.35 -4.57
C ALA A 158 32.10 4.90 -5.31
N ILE A 159 33.28 5.24 -4.78
CA ILE A 159 34.55 4.79 -5.35
C ILE A 159 34.99 3.50 -4.65
N PHE A 160 35.14 2.43 -5.42
CA PHE A 160 35.71 1.16 -4.99
C PHE A 160 37.23 1.15 -5.22
N THR A 161 37.96 0.73 -4.19
CA THR A 161 39.41 0.51 -4.25
C THR A 161 39.72 -0.95 -3.92
N PRO A 162 40.31 -1.74 -4.83
CA PRO A 162 40.70 -3.12 -4.56
C PRO A 162 41.85 -3.17 -3.55
N THR A 163 41.84 -4.21 -2.72
CA THR A 163 42.95 -4.51 -1.82
C THR A 163 44.17 -4.96 -2.63
N ALA A 164 45.32 -4.35 -2.37
CA ALA A 164 46.55 -4.68 -3.07
C ALA A 164 46.96 -6.15 -2.87
N ASN A 165 47.60 -6.72 -3.89
CA ASN A 165 48.16 -8.08 -3.88
C ASN A 165 47.15 -9.23 -3.75
N ILE A 166 45.89 -9.00 -4.10
CA ILE A 166 44.88 -10.06 -4.23
C ILE A 166 44.52 -10.22 -5.71
N ALA A 167 44.60 -11.46 -6.21
CA ALA A 167 44.13 -11.83 -7.54
C ALA A 167 42.94 -12.79 -7.37
N ASP A 168 41.74 -12.28 -7.56
CA ASP A 168 40.49 -13.03 -7.42
C ASP A 168 39.53 -12.65 -8.56
N THR A 169 39.26 -13.59 -9.45
CA THR A 169 38.35 -13.38 -10.60
C THR A 169 36.88 -13.52 -10.22
N THR A 170 36.58 -13.82 -8.96
CA THR A 170 35.22 -14.02 -8.42
C THR A 170 34.80 -12.94 -7.43
N ASN A 171 35.62 -11.87 -7.28
CA ASN A 171 35.37 -10.80 -6.33
C ASN A 171 33.98 -10.17 -6.51
N MET A 172 33.22 -10.03 -5.42
CA MET A 172 31.83 -9.58 -5.49
C MET A 172 31.55 -8.37 -4.58
N VAL A 173 30.69 -7.47 -5.06
CA VAL A 173 30.00 -6.48 -4.22
C VAL A 173 28.53 -6.83 -4.23
N THR A 174 27.95 -7.12 -3.07
CA THR A 174 26.53 -7.49 -2.93
C THR A 174 25.76 -6.45 -2.14
N LEU A 175 24.49 -6.29 -2.51
CA LEU A 175 23.52 -5.52 -1.75
C LEU A 175 22.68 -6.46 -0.89
N GLY A 176 22.67 -6.22 0.43
CA GLY A 176 21.90 -7.00 1.39
C GLY A 176 20.40 -6.75 1.29
N VAL A 177 19.61 -7.78 1.61
CA VAL A 177 18.13 -7.75 1.58
C VAL A 177 17.47 -6.79 2.57
N LEU A 178 18.26 -6.14 3.44
CA LEU A 178 17.82 -5.13 4.41
C LEU A 178 18.00 -3.69 3.91
N ALA A 179 18.56 -3.51 2.70
CA ALA A 179 18.73 -2.19 2.09
C ALA A 179 17.42 -1.41 2.16
N GLY A 180 17.49 -0.36 2.99
CA GLY A 180 16.38 0.42 3.54
C GLY A 180 15.02 0.21 2.89
N ARG A 181 14.07 -0.34 3.66
CA ARG A 181 12.64 -0.57 3.31
C ARG A 181 12.20 0.35 2.18
N MET A 182 12.29 -0.12 0.94
CA MET A 182 11.78 0.60 -0.22
C MET A 182 10.26 0.55 -0.07
N GLN A 183 9.64 1.69 0.23
CA GLN A 183 8.20 1.74 0.46
C GLN A 183 7.50 1.62 -0.89
N PRO A 184 6.48 0.76 -1.06
CA PRO A 184 5.59 0.83 -2.22
C PRO A 184 4.83 2.17 -2.31
#